data_AF-A0A5E4ID63-F1
#
_entry.id   AF-A0A5E4ID63-F1
#
_cell.length_a   1.000
_cell.length_b   1.000
_cell.length_c   1.000
_cell.angle_alpha   90.00
_cell.angle_beta   90.00
_cell.angle_gamma   90.00
#
_symmetry.space_group_name_H-M   'P 1'
#
loop_
_entity.id
_entity.type
_entity.pdbx_description
1 polymer ?
#
loop_
_entity_poly.entity_id
_entity_poly.type
_entity_poly.pdbx_seq_one_letter_code
_entity_poly.pdbx_strand_id
1 'polypeptide(L)'
;MVEKELTAEKMAAAKEVSVAEFFEKNKHLLGYENLQKSLLTCIKEAVDNSLDACEEARILPTIYVEIKRVGETGDRFKLIIEDNGPGIVKKNIPRIFGKLLYGSKFHRLKQSRGQQGIGISAAVLYAQLTTGRPTKVYSRPSDGFTHIFELHLNTQKNEPEIVSEASVTGEGHGTRIEMEIKGKYTRGKQSVLEYLLETAILNPYCTLIFLDPDGEKFEFTRAVDKLPPEAKEIQPHPEGIELGILIRMLKNTPARNLRSFLTNEFSRVGGTKAGEICDVAGIDPKVNPTTVTRDEAEKLLDAMQKAKLQNPPTDCLSPVGQESVEKGLKKEVQPEFVAAITRPPSVYSGRPFQIEVGIAYGGKLESEGAIQIYRFANKMPLLYDQSACAVTKAILQTDWKRYGLNQSNGGLPSGPVAVSVHLASVWVPYTSEGKEAIASYPEIIKEIKLAIQEAGRKLGMFLSARHREHMLREKASIFQRYAEDLVASVSNLTGKPVAEIQVSMQKLLDNKGLVVDEEEEKKEEVSEEEESADTKRRKEYAQRDAGEEEDL
;
A
#
# COMPACT_ATOMS: atom_id res chain seq x y z
N MET A 1 -6.12 -21.72 60.01
CA MET A 1 -6.09 -20.51 59.14
C MET A 1 -7.17 -20.71 58.11
N VAL A 2 -8.27 -19.96 58.23
CA VAL A 2 -9.46 -20.11 57.38
C VAL A 2 -9.17 -19.44 56.04
N GLU A 3 -9.25 -20.21 54.95
CA GLU A 3 -9.30 -19.68 53.58
C GLU A 3 -10.46 -18.68 53.49
N LYS A 4 -10.14 -17.41 53.23
CA LYS A 4 -11.16 -16.39 52.97
C LYS A 4 -11.79 -16.70 51.61
N GLU A 5 -12.99 -17.27 51.63
CA GLU A 5 -13.86 -17.38 50.46
C GLU A 5 -14.01 -16.00 49.79
N LEU A 6 -13.69 -15.93 48.49
CA LEU A 6 -13.95 -14.76 47.66
C LEU A 6 -15.47 -14.65 47.45
N THR A 7 -16.11 -13.73 48.16
CA THR A 7 -17.54 -13.43 47.98
C THR A 7 -17.81 -12.73 46.65
N ALA A 8 -18.97 -13.01 46.04
CA ALA A 8 -19.42 -12.40 44.77
C ALA A 8 -19.42 -10.86 44.80
N GLU A 9 -19.64 -10.25 45.97
CA GLU A 9 -19.58 -8.80 46.18
C GLU A 9 -18.17 -8.21 46.01
N LYS A 10 -17.11 -8.98 46.30
CA LYS A 10 -15.72 -8.57 46.01
C LYS A 10 -15.36 -8.77 44.53
N MET A 11 -16.01 -9.72 43.85
CA MET A 11 -15.92 -9.88 42.39
C MET A 11 -16.73 -8.83 41.61
N ALA A 12 -17.74 -8.21 42.24
CA ALA A 12 -18.54 -7.14 41.66
C ALA A 12 -17.80 -5.79 41.54
N ALA A 13 -16.56 -5.69 42.03
CA ALA A 13 -15.67 -4.53 41.83
C ALA A 13 -15.05 -4.50 40.42
N ALA A 14 -15.83 -4.83 39.39
CA ALA A 14 -15.41 -4.69 38.00
C ALA A 14 -15.29 -3.20 37.67
N LYS A 15 -14.09 -2.76 37.27
CA LYS A 15 -13.86 -1.38 36.82
C LYS A 15 -14.04 -1.30 35.31
N GLU A 16 -14.79 -0.30 34.87
CA GLU A 16 -14.85 0.06 33.45
C GLU A 16 -13.47 0.55 33.02
N VAL A 17 -12.95 -0.01 31.92
CA VAL A 17 -11.64 0.32 31.36
C VAL A 17 -11.87 1.14 30.11
N SER A 18 -11.24 2.31 30.04
CA SER A 18 -11.32 3.16 28.87
C SER A 18 -10.62 2.50 27.67
N VAL A 19 -11.01 2.86 26.45
CA VAL A 19 -10.35 2.38 25.22
C VAL A 19 -8.86 2.69 25.23
N ALA A 20 -8.48 3.87 25.75
CA ALA A 20 -7.09 4.26 25.85
C ALA A 20 -6.30 3.41 26.84
N GLU A 21 -6.90 3.08 27.99
CA GLU A 21 -6.28 2.20 28.99
C GLU A 21 -6.17 0.76 28.46
N PHE A 22 -7.16 0.30 27.67
CA PHE A 22 -7.10 -1.00 27.00
C PHE A 22 -5.90 -1.07 26.05
N PHE A 23 -5.69 -0.05 25.21
CA PHE A 23 -4.58 -0.03 24.27
C PHE A 23 -3.21 0.24 24.92
N GLU A 24 -3.18 0.99 26.01
CA GLU A 24 -1.98 1.15 26.85
C GLU A 24 -1.47 -0.21 27.33
N LYS A 25 -2.38 -1.09 27.78
CA LYS A 25 -2.05 -2.47 28.19
C LYS A 25 -1.78 -3.41 27.01
N ASN A 26 -2.40 -3.16 25.85
CA ASN A 26 -2.36 -4.04 24.68
C ASN A 26 -1.74 -3.37 23.44
N LYS A 27 -0.58 -2.73 23.61
CA LYS A 27 0.12 -1.99 22.54
C LYS A 27 0.40 -2.80 21.26
N HIS A 28 0.52 -4.12 21.39
CA HIS A 28 0.72 -5.03 20.25
C HIS A 28 -0.47 -5.01 19.27
N LEU A 29 -1.69 -4.80 19.75
CA LEU A 29 -2.89 -4.68 18.90
C LEU A 29 -2.85 -3.44 18.00
N LEU A 30 -2.07 -2.42 18.36
CA LEU A 30 -1.85 -1.21 17.58
C LEU A 30 -0.62 -1.29 16.67
N GLY A 31 0.04 -2.45 16.60
CA GLY A 31 1.28 -2.63 15.82
C GLY A 31 2.57 -2.27 16.57
N TYR A 32 2.50 -1.86 17.85
CA TYR A 32 3.68 -1.51 18.67
C TYR A 32 4.26 -2.73 19.40
N GLU A 33 4.60 -3.77 18.65
CA GLU A 33 5.12 -5.04 19.16
C GLU A 33 6.61 -4.95 19.52
N ASN A 34 7.41 -4.38 18.61
CA ASN A 34 8.85 -4.24 18.74
C ASN A 34 9.32 -2.81 18.40
N LEU A 35 10.53 -2.44 18.81
CA LEU A 35 11.04 -1.06 18.70
C LEU A 35 11.20 -0.57 17.25
N GLN A 36 11.56 -1.46 16.31
CA GLN A 36 11.73 -1.11 14.90
C GLN A 36 10.37 -0.84 14.24
N LYS A 37 9.44 -1.80 14.38
CA LYS A 37 8.07 -1.70 13.88
C LYS A 37 7.31 -0.52 14.51
N SER A 38 7.55 -0.24 15.79
CA SER A 38 6.92 0.90 16.47
C SER A 38 7.33 2.24 15.88
N LEU A 39 8.63 2.42 15.60
CA LEU A 39 9.14 3.63 14.95
C LEU A 39 8.54 3.81 13.55
N LEU A 40 8.51 2.73 12.77
CA LEU A 40 7.89 2.73 11.45
C LEU A 40 6.39 3.05 11.52
N THR A 41 5.66 2.44 12.45
CA THR A 41 4.20 2.61 12.59
C THR A 41 3.85 4.06 12.90
N CYS A 42 4.59 4.73 13.78
CA CYS A 42 4.38 6.16 14.06
C CYS A 42 4.56 7.03 12.81
N ILE A 43 5.60 6.76 12.01
CA ILE A 43 5.85 7.51 10.77
C ILE A 43 4.77 7.21 9.74
N LYS A 44 4.42 5.93 9.57
CA LYS A 44 3.37 5.47 8.65
C LYS A 44 2.05 6.18 8.93
N GLU A 45 1.57 6.15 10.17
CA GLU A 45 0.31 6.79 10.53
C GLU A 45 0.34 8.32 10.38
N ALA A 46 1.48 8.97 10.60
CA ALA A 46 1.62 10.41 10.35
C ALA A 46 1.60 10.74 8.84
N VAL A 47 2.41 10.05 8.04
CA VAL A 47 2.50 10.24 6.58
C VAL A 47 1.17 9.92 5.90
N ASP A 48 0.50 8.83 6.28
CA ASP A 48 -0.80 8.45 5.71
C ASP A 48 -1.88 9.50 5.97
N ASN A 49 -1.90 10.09 7.18
CA ASN A 49 -2.84 11.16 7.50
C ASN A 49 -2.53 12.46 6.75
N SER A 50 -1.25 12.79 6.58
CA SER A 50 -0.81 13.92 5.76
C SER A 50 -1.21 13.76 4.29
N LEU A 51 -1.00 12.56 3.70
CA LEU A 51 -1.43 12.25 2.33
C LEU A 51 -2.96 12.35 2.17
N ASP A 52 -3.73 11.78 3.11
CA ASP A 52 -5.19 11.88 3.09
C ASP A 52 -5.65 13.35 3.19
N ALA A 53 -5.05 14.16 4.06
CA ALA A 53 -5.41 15.56 4.22
C ALA A 53 -5.16 16.39 2.96
N CYS A 54 -4.01 16.17 2.31
CA CYS A 54 -3.69 16.83 1.04
C CYS A 54 -4.63 16.38 -0.09
N GLU A 55 -4.92 15.08 -0.21
CA GLU A 55 -5.81 14.55 -1.24
C GLU A 55 -7.25 15.03 -1.08
N GLU A 56 -7.78 15.05 0.15
CA GLU A 56 -9.13 15.57 0.43
C GLU A 56 -9.23 17.07 0.13
N ALA A 57 -8.16 17.84 0.35
CA ALA A 57 -8.08 19.26 -0.01
C ALA A 57 -7.72 19.50 -1.49
N ARG A 58 -7.50 18.44 -2.28
CA ARG A 58 -7.05 18.51 -3.68
C ARG A 58 -5.71 19.26 -3.87
N ILE A 59 -4.83 19.19 -2.87
CA ILE A 59 -3.48 19.75 -2.89
C ILE A 59 -2.48 18.64 -3.26
N LEU A 60 -1.55 18.91 -4.18
CA LEU A 60 -0.47 17.95 -4.49
C LEU A 60 0.47 17.83 -3.29
N PRO A 61 0.57 16.65 -2.64
CA PRO A 61 1.26 16.53 -1.36
C PRO A 61 2.76 16.75 -1.48
N THR A 62 3.31 17.50 -0.53
CA THR A 62 4.73 17.60 -0.24
C THR A 62 4.88 17.32 1.25
N ILE A 63 5.53 16.21 1.59
CA ILE A 63 5.68 15.76 2.97
C ILE A 63 7.16 15.69 3.31
N TYR A 64 7.54 16.33 4.40
CA TYR A 64 8.85 16.28 5.00
C TYR A 64 8.82 15.36 6.22
N VAL A 65 9.74 14.42 6.27
CA VAL A 65 9.93 13.46 7.35
C VAL A 65 11.37 13.58 7.85
N GLU A 66 11.55 13.81 9.13
CA GLU A 66 12.87 13.90 9.75
C GLU A 66 12.90 13.08 11.03
N ILE A 67 13.95 12.29 11.19
CA ILE A 67 14.20 11.50 12.40
C ILE A 67 15.50 12.00 13.01
N LYS A 68 15.48 12.37 14.29
CA LYS A 68 16.69 12.73 15.05
C LYS A 68 16.93 11.73 16.15
N ARG A 69 18.16 11.25 16.31
CA ARG A 69 18.56 10.55 17.54
C ARG A 69 18.60 11.57 18.69
N VAL A 70 17.97 11.22 19.81
CA VAL A 70 17.91 12.06 21.01
C VAL A 70 18.23 11.19 22.23
N GLY A 71 18.81 11.79 23.26
CA GLY A 71 19.19 11.10 24.49
C GLY A 71 20.53 10.36 24.40
N GLU A 72 21.11 10.07 25.56
CA GLU A 72 22.47 9.52 25.70
C GLU A 72 22.55 8.04 25.33
N THR A 73 21.44 7.31 25.47
CA THR A 73 21.33 5.86 25.22
C THR A 73 21.14 5.49 23.76
N GLY A 74 20.91 6.46 22.87
CA GLY A 74 20.73 6.25 21.42
C GLY A 74 19.44 5.51 21.00
N ASP A 75 18.54 5.20 21.95
CA ASP A 75 17.30 4.45 21.75
C ASP A 75 16.05 5.34 21.65
N ARG A 76 16.21 6.66 21.75
CA ARG A 76 15.12 7.62 21.57
C ARG A 76 15.29 8.42 20.30
N PHE A 77 14.17 8.68 19.66
CA PHE A 77 14.10 9.37 18.40
C PHE A 77 13.04 10.46 18.47
N LYS A 78 13.41 11.66 18.02
CA LYS A 78 12.45 12.73 17.74
C LYS A 78 12.03 12.63 16.28
N LEU A 79 10.75 12.34 16.08
CA LEU A 79 10.10 12.29 14.77
C LEU A 79 9.51 13.66 14.47
N ILE A 80 9.74 14.17 13.27
CA ILE A 80 9.17 15.41 12.76
C ILE A 80 8.53 15.07 11.40
N ILE A 81 7.23 15.30 11.28
CA ILE A 81 6.49 15.11 10.04
C ILE A 81 5.77 16.42 9.73
N GLU A 82 5.99 16.97 8.54
CA GLU A 82 5.39 18.23 8.10
C GLU A 82 4.78 18.06 6.70
N ASP A 83 3.54 18.52 6.53
CA ASP A 83 2.81 18.49 5.27
C ASP A 83 2.40 19.89 4.81
N ASN A 84 2.11 20.00 3.52
CA ASN A 84 1.50 21.18 2.89
C ASN A 84 -0.02 21.03 2.75
N GLY A 85 -0.69 20.32 3.66
CA GLY A 85 -2.14 20.13 3.63
C GLY A 85 -2.91 21.41 3.97
N PRO A 86 -4.24 21.31 4.15
CA PRO A 86 -5.09 22.46 4.49
C PRO A 86 -4.91 22.97 5.93
N GLY A 87 -4.13 22.26 6.76
CA GLY A 87 -4.09 22.46 8.20
C GLY A 87 -5.35 21.95 8.90
N ILE A 88 -5.31 21.95 10.22
CA ILE A 88 -6.39 21.52 11.11
C ILE A 88 -6.94 22.74 11.87
N VAL A 89 -8.25 22.92 11.84
CA VAL A 89 -8.94 23.97 12.61
C VAL A 89 -8.65 23.82 14.10
N LYS A 90 -8.28 24.92 14.76
CA LYS A 90 -7.88 25.00 16.18
C LYS A 90 -8.68 24.10 17.12
N LYS A 91 -10.01 24.15 17.05
CA LYS A 91 -10.93 23.40 17.92
C LYS A 91 -10.79 21.87 17.81
N ASN A 92 -10.35 21.37 16.65
CA ASN A 92 -10.28 19.94 16.38
C ASN A 92 -8.90 19.34 16.71
N ILE A 93 -7.85 20.15 16.82
CA ILE A 93 -6.47 19.69 17.07
C ILE A 93 -6.41 18.78 18.30
N PRO A 94 -6.87 19.19 19.50
CA PRO A 94 -6.76 18.33 20.68
C PRO A 94 -7.46 16.98 20.50
N ARG A 95 -8.64 16.96 19.87
CA ARG A 95 -9.44 15.73 19.70
C ARG A 95 -8.83 14.76 18.69
N ILE A 96 -8.20 15.26 17.63
CA ILE A 96 -7.56 14.40 16.62
C ILE A 96 -6.35 13.67 17.22
N PHE A 97 -5.55 14.37 18.03
CA PHE A 97 -4.30 13.82 18.56
C PHE A 97 -4.45 13.15 19.93
N GLY A 98 -5.38 13.58 20.77
CA GLY A 98 -5.52 13.11 22.15
C GLY A 98 -6.82 12.36 22.46
N LYS A 99 -7.56 11.88 21.45
CA LYS A 99 -8.73 11.01 21.64
C LYS A 99 -8.75 9.85 20.66
N LEU A 100 -8.71 8.63 21.18
CA LEU A 100 -8.81 7.42 20.37
C LEU A 100 -10.25 7.20 19.90
N LEU A 101 -10.40 6.59 18.72
CA LEU A 101 -11.67 6.38 18.02
C LEU A 101 -12.40 7.69 17.69
N TYR A 102 -11.65 8.76 17.44
CA TYR A 102 -12.20 10.04 17.01
C TYR A 102 -11.88 10.29 15.54
N GLY A 103 -12.91 10.49 14.72
CA GLY A 103 -12.71 10.84 13.32
C GLY A 103 -13.99 10.79 12.51
N SER A 104 -14.04 11.58 11.44
CA SER A 104 -15.15 11.61 10.48
C SER A 104 -15.19 10.39 9.55
N LYS A 105 -14.12 9.57 9.53
CA LYS A 105 -13.95 8.45 8.60
C LYS A 105 -14.73 7.18 8.99
N PHE A 106 -15.17 7.06 10.25
CA PHE A 106 -15.84 5.85 10.77
C PHE A 106 -17.22 5.53 10.18
N HIS A 107 -17.97 6.57 9.82
CA HIS A 107 -19.37 6.43 9.43
C HIS A 107 -19.57 6.45 7.91
N ARG A 108 -18.49 6.66 7.14
CA ARG A 108 -18.56 6.86 5.70
C ARG A 108 -17.98 5.64 4.99
N LEU A 109 -18.74 5.06 4.06
CA LEU A 109 -18.21 4.05 3.14
C LEU A 109 -17.64 4.75 1.92
N LYS A 110 -16.40 5.22 2.04
CA LYS A 110 -15.58 5.73 0.93
C LYS A 110 -14.15 5.21 1.09
N GLN A 111 -13.40 5.06 0.00
CA GLN A 111 -11.99 4.70 0.09
C GLN A 111 -11.19 5.77 0.86
N SER A 112 -10.39 5.32 1.82
CA SER A 112 -9.39 6.12 2.56
C SER A 112 -8.24 5.24 3.07
N ARG A 113 -7.08 5.82 3.38
CA ARG A 113 -5.95 5.12 4.02
C ARG A 113 -6.30 4.72 5.46
N GLY A 114 -6.82 5.68 6.23
CA GLY A 114 -7.33 5.46 7.59
C GLY A 114 -8.78 4.99 7.63
N GLN A 115 -9.08 3.88 8.32
CA GLN A 115 -10.46 3.36 8.49
C GLN A 115 -11.06 3.65 9.88
N GLN A 116 -10.23 3.65 10.93
CA GLN A 116 -10.71 3.51 12.32
C GLN A 116 -10.34 4.69 13.24
N GLY A 117 -9.85 5.83 12.75
CA GLY A 117 -9.57 7.00 13.63
C GLY A 117 -8.74 6.71 14.90
N ILE A 118 -7.87 5.69 14.87
CA ILE A 118 -6.96 5.30 15.95
C ILE A 118 -5.54 5.77 15.66
N GLY A 119 -5.15 5.81 14.39
CA GLY A 119 -3.76 5.88 13.92
C GLY A 119 -2.86 6.89 14.62
N ILE A 120 -3.13 8.18 14.42
CA ILE A 120 -2.24 9.23 14.96
C ILE A 120 -2.32 9.34 16.48
N SER A 121 -3.49 9.14 17.08
CA SER A 121 -3.65 9.18 18.54
C SER A 121 -2.95 8.00 19.22
N ALA A 122 -2.84 6.86 18.54
CA ALA A 122 -2.05 5.71 18.97
C ALA A 122 -0.55 6.01 18.94
N ALA A 123 -0.06 6.77 17.95
CA ALA A 123 1.33 7.24 17.92
C ALA A 123 1.63 8.22 19.07
N VAL A 124 0.69 9.13 19.36
CA VAL A 124 0.76 10.04 20.52
C VAL A 124 0.80 9.26 21.83
N LEU A 125 -0.06 8.24 21.98
CA LEU A 125 -0.07 7.37 23.14
C LEU A 125 1.27 6.63 23.29
N TYR A 126 1.81 6.07 22.22
CA TYR A 126 3.10 5.37 22.25
C TYR A 126 4.25 6.32 22.64
N ALA A 127 4.28 7.55 22.11
CA ALA A 127 5.25 8.57 22.51
C ALA A 127 5.16 8.87 24.02
N GLN A 128 3.95 9.13 24.51
CA GLN A 128 3.71 9.39 25.94
C GLN A 128 4.13 8.23 26.83
N LEU A 129 3.80 6.99 26.44
CA LEU A 129 4.13 5.80 27.24
C LEU A 129 5.64 5.51 27.28
N THR A 130 6.36 5.82 26.21
CA THR A 130 7.79 5.47 26.10
C THR A 130 8.72 6.56 26.59
N THR A 131 8.36 7.83 26.45
CA THR A 131 9.24 8.97 26.80
C THR A 131 8.62 9.93 27.82
N GLY A 132 7.30 9.88 28.03
CA GLY A 132 6.55 10.82 28.88
C GLY A 132 6.43 12.23 28.30
N ARG A 133 7.05 12.51 27.14
CA ARG A 133 7.04 13.84 26.53
C ARG A 133 5.71 14.12 25.84
N PRO A 134 5.19 15.36 25.92
CA PRO A 134 3.99 15.73 25.17
C PRO A 134 4.29 15.75 23.66
N THR A 135 3.28 15.44 22.86
CA THR A 135 3.37 15.60 21.39
C THR A 135 3.09 17.05 21.04
N LYS A 136 3.96 17.65 20.22
CA LYS A 136 3.82 19.03 19.77
C LYS A 136 3.25 19.08 18.36
N VAL A 137 2.19 19.85 18.19
CA VAL A 137 1.48 20.00 16.92
C VAL A 137 1.47 21.46 16.52
N TYR A 138 1.89 21.74 15.29
CA TYR A 138 1.76 23.04 14.64
C TYR A 138 0.76 22.88 13.50
N SER A 139 -0.27 23.70 13.48
CA SER A 139 -1.30 23.65 12.44
C SER A 139 -1.52 25.04 11.89
N ARG A 140 -1.51 25.15 10.55
CA ARG A 140 -1.66 26.40 9.80
C ARG A 140 -2.90 26.27 8.90
N PRO A 141 -4.10 26.47 9.44
CA PRO A 141 -5.29 26.61 8.62
C PRO A 141 -5.31 27.98 7.92
N SER A 142 -6.24 28.19 7.00
CA SER A 142 -6.36 29.43 6.21
C SER A 142 -6.81 30.68 7.00
N ASP A 143 -6.70 30.68 8.33
CA ASP A 143 -7.10 31.80 9.20
C ASP A 143 -5.96 32.78 9.53
N GLY A 144 -4.77 32.57 8.97
CA GLY A 144 -3.60 33.44 9.12
C GLY A 144 -2.80 33.23 10.40
N PHE A 145 -3.14 32.19 11.18
CA PHE A 145 -2.42 31.82 12.40
C PHE A 145 -1.77 30.44 12.28
N THR A 146 -0.61 30.30 12.89
CA THR A 146 -0.03 29.00 13.26
C THR A 146 -0.43 28.70 14.69
N HIS A 147 -1.33 27.73 14.86
CA HIS A 147 -1.71 27.21 16.17
C HIS A 147 -0.72 26.16 16.64
N ILE A 148 -0.22 26.30 17.86
CA ILE A 148 0.78 25.42 18.45
C ILE A 148 0.17 24.80 19.72
N PHE A 149 0.15 23.47 19.77
CA PHE A 149 -0.36 22.71 20.90
C PHE A 149 0.68 21.70 21.38
N GLU A 150 0.80 21.56 22.70
CA GLU A 150 1.47 20.42 23.32
C GLU A 150 0.43 19.59 24.05
N LEU A 151 0.32 18.31 23.70
CA LEU A 151 -0.79 17.45 24.07
C LEU A 151 -0.29 16.17 24.75
N HIS A 152 -1.03 15.76 25.78
CA HIS A 152 -1.06 14.41 26.33
C HIS A 152 -2.43 13.78 26.08
N LEU A 153 -2.48 12.45 26.11
CA LEU A 153 -3.71 11.67 26.10
C LEU A 153 -3.98 11.18 27.52
N ASN A 154 -5.13 11.55 28.09
CA ASN A 154 -5.56 11.01 29.37
C ASN A 154 -6.13 9.61 29.18
N THR A 155 -5.39 8.58 29.55
CA THR A 155 -5.77 7.18 29.27
C THR A 155 -6.95 6.69 30.10
N GLN A 156 -7.26 7.31 31.25
CA GLN A 156 -8.42 6.94 32.05
C GLN A 156 -9.73 7.45 31.45
N LYS A 157 -9.72 8.65 30.87
CA LYS A 157 -10.93 9.29 30.31
C LYS A 157 -11.04 9.20 28.79
N ASN A 158 -9.97 8.83 28.09
CA ASN A 158 -9.85 8.93 26.63
C ASN A 158 -10.20 10.35 26.14
N GLU A 159 -9.57 11.35 26.76
CA GLU A 159 -9.73 12.77 26.41
C GLU A 159 -8.36 13.45 26.33
N PRO A 160 -8.21 14.49 25.49
CA PRO A 160 -6.96 15.22 25.37
C PRO A 160 -6.69 16.07 26.59
N GLU A 161 -5.43 16.13 27.00
CA GLU A 161 -4.91 17.03 28.02
C GLU A 161 -3.97 18.03 27.36
N ILE A 162 -4.34 19.31 27.39
CA ILE A 162 -3.55 20.39 26.78
C ILE A 162 -2.53 20.87 27.81
N VAL A 163 -1.25 20.64 27.53
CA VAL A 163 -0.13 21.10 28.36
C VAL A 163 0.19 22.56 28.06
N SER A 164 0.23 22.92 26.78
CA SER A 164 0.43 24.30 26.35
C SER A 164 -0.33 24.58 25.05
N GLU A 165 -0.76 25.83 24.89
CA GLU A 165 -1.46 26.34 23.72
C GLU A 165 -0.93 27.73 23.38
N ALA A 166 -0.54 27.94 22.13
CA ALA A 166 -0.16 29.24 21.60
C ALA A 166 -0.70 29.44 20.18
N SER A 167 -0.76 30.69 19.74
CA SER A 167 -1.10 31.03 18.36
C SER A 167 -0.24 32.21 17.94
N VAL A 168 0.48 32.05 16.84
CA VAL A 168 1.37 33.08 16.29
C VAL A 168 0.93 33.40 14.86
N THR A 169 1.06 34.64 14.43
CA THR A 169 0.82 35.00 13.02
C THR A 169 1.79 34.22 12.15
N GLY A 170 1.30 33.58 11.10
CA GLY A 170 2.12 32.79 10.20
C GLY A 170 1.47 32.65 8.84
N GLU A 171 2.31 32.63 7.80
CA GLU A 171 1.88 32.44 6.42
C GLU A 171 1.97 30.96 6.02
N GLY A 172 1.28 30.61 4.94
CA GLY A 172 1.24 29.25 4.41
C GLY A 172 0.12 28.39 4.99
N HIS A 173 0.14 27.11 4.65
CA HIS A 173 -0.83 26.11 5.09
C HIS A 173 -0.11 24.78 5.37
N GLY A 174 -0.66 23.98 6.27
CA GLY A 174 -0.12 22.65 6.56
C GLY A 174 -0.16 22.27 8.03
N THR A 175 0.28 21.04 8.32
CA THR A 175 0.39 20.51 9.68
C THR A 175 1.79 19.98 9.90
N ARG A 176 2.37 20.25 11.06
CA ARG A 176 3.63 19.67 11.53
C ARG A 176 3.45 19.01 12.88
N ILE A 177 3.93 17.79 13.01
CA ILE A 177 3.84 16.99 14.23
C ILE A 177 5.25 16.65 14.68
N GLU A 178 5.53 16.87 15.96
CA GLU A 178 6.78 16.48 16.61
C GLU A 178 6.49 15.58 17.80
N MET A 179 7.07 14.38 17.82
CA MET A 179 6.93 13.43 18.92
C MET A 179 8.27 12.75 19.24
N GLU A 180 8.54 12.50 20.51
CA GLU A 180 9.71 11.75 20.96
C GLU A 180 9.28 10.34 21.36
N ILE A 181 9.88 9.33 20.74
CA ILE A 181 9.53 7.93 20.95
C ILE A 181 10.77 7.11 21.27
N LYS A 182 10.60 5.99 21.98
CA LYS A 182 11.61 4.92 22.04
C LYS A 182 11.48 4.01 20.82
N GLY A 183 12.57 3.75 20.11
CA GLY A 183 12.56 2.98 18.86
C GLY A 183 13.91 2.38 18.51
N LYS A 184 13.97 1.68 17.38
CA LYS A 184 15.22 1.22 16.76
C LYS A 184 15.18 1.59 15.29
N TYR A 185 16.12 2.42 14.83
CA TYR A 185 16.27 2.71 13.41
C TYR A 185 17.14 1.65 12.76
N THR A 186 16.68 1.13 11.62
CA THR A 186 17.39 0.15 10.79
C THR A 186 17.29 0.57 9.33
N ARG A 187 18.35 0.27 8.56
CA ARG A 187 18.36 0.39 7.09
C ARG A 187 18.06 -0.97 6.46
N GLY A 188 17.59 -0.99 5.21
CA GLY A 188 17.28 -2.21 4.47
C GLY A 188 15.79 -2.57 4.47
N LYS A 189 15.48 -3.87 4.50
CA LYS A 189 14.09 -4.37 4.45
C LYS A 189 13.32 -4.03 5.73
N GLN A 190 12.02 -3.79 5.57
CA GLN A 190 11.08 -3.38 6.62
C GLN A 190 11.53 -2.12 7.37
N SER A 191 12.18 -1.20 6.65
CA SER A 191 12.68 0.07 7.17
C SER A 191 11.74 1.24 6.82
N VAL A 192 11.99 2.37 7.46
CA VAL A 192 11.31 3.64 7.12
C VAL A 192 11.60 4.05 5.69
N LEU A 193 12.84 3.86 5.23
CA LEU A 193 13.23 4.23 3.88
C LEU A 193 12.47 3.39 2.84
N GLU A 194 12.36 2.08 3.05
CA GLU A 194 11.58 1.20 2.15
C GLU A 194 10.09 1.58 2.15
N TYR A 195 9.51 1.91 3.31
CA TYR A 195 8.14 2.43 3.39
C TYR A 195 7.94 3.69 2.55
N LEU A 196 8.85 4.66 2.66
CA LEU A 196 8.75 5.91 1.91
C LEU A 196 8.97 5.69 0.41
N LEU A 197 9.89 4.79 0.03
CA LEU A 197 10.09 4.37 -1.36
C LEU A 197 8.82 3.74 -1.94
N GLU A 198 8.22 2.75 -1.25
CA GLU A 198 6.98 2.12 -1.71
C GLU A 198 5.82 3.12 -1.76
N THR A 199 5.77 4.06 -0.80
CA THR A 199 4.79 5.15 -0.80
C THR A 199 4.98 6.05 -2.03
N ALA A 200 6.20 6.39 -2.42
CA ALA A 200 6.50 7.17 -3.61
C ALA A 200 6.13 6.43 -4.91
N ILE A 201 6.36 5.11 -4.98
CA ILE A 201 5.98 4.26 -6.12
C ILE A 201 4.47 4.34 -6.38
N LEU A 202 3.65 4.17 -5.34
CA LEU A 202 2.19 4.14 -5.53
C LEU A 202 1.54 5.52 -5.55
N ASN A 203 2.19 6.53 -4.96
CA ASN A 203 1.71 7.90 -4.91
C ASN A 203 2.64 8.81 -5.72
N PRO A 204 2.74 8.62 -7.05
CA PRO A 204 3.70 9.34 -7.90
C PRO A 204 3.41 10.84 -8.01
N TYR A 205 2.31 11.32 -7.42
CA TYR A 205 1.94 12.73 -7.35
C TYR A 205 2.41 13.42 -6.06
N CYS A 206 3.00 12.67 -5.14
CA CYS A 206 3.56 13.17 -3.89
C CYS A 206 5.05 13.46 -4.06
N THR A 207 5.52 14.51 -3.38
CA THR A 207 6.95 14.71 -3.09
C THR A 207 7.22 14.32 -1.64
N LEU A 208 8.13 13.39 -1.40
CA LEU A 208 8.58 12.99 -0.07
C LEU A 208 10.04 13.41 0.14
N ILE A 209 10.32 14.12 1.22
CA ILE A 209 11.67 14.49 1.63
C ILE A 209 11.93 13.80 2.96
N PHE A 210 12.96 12.97 3.03
CA PHE A 210 13.32 12.23 4.22
C PHE A 210 14.73 12.60 4.67
N LEU A 211 14.86 13.09 5.90
CA LEU A 211 16.14 13.25 6.58
C LEU A 211 16.27 12.17 7.65
N ASP A 212 17.23 11.28 7.46
CA ASP A 212 17.43 10.17 8.36
C ASP A 212 18.21 10.57 9.62
N PRO A 213 18.28 9.69 10.64
CA PRO A 213 18.97 10.02 11.90
C PRO A 213 20.49 10.14 11.78
N ASP A 214 21.06 9.68 10.67
CA ASP A 214 22.49 9.73 10.40
C ASP A 214 22.86 10.96 9.55
N GLY A 215 21.86 11.77 9.15
CA GLY A 215 22.01 13.04 8.43
C GLY A 215 21.91 12.91 6.91
N GLU A 216 21.57 11.73 6.39
CA GLU A 216 21.41 11.48 4.96
C GLU A 216 20.01 11.94 4.50
N LYS A 217 20.00 12.73 3.42
CA LYS A 217 18.76 13.26 2.82
C LYS A 217 18.38 12.43 1.60
N PHE A 218 17.18 11.87 1.62
CA PHE A 218 16.53 11.20 0.50
C PHE A 218 15.39 12.07 -0.02
N GLU A 219 15.26 12.18 -1.34
CA GLU A 219 14.23 13.01 -1.97
C GLU A 219 13.54 12.24 -3.09
N PHE A 220 12.26 11.96 -2.88
CA PHE A 220 11.38 11.32 -3.85
C PHE A 220 10.48 12.39 -4.44
N THR A 221 10.88 12.96 -5.57
CA THR A 221 10.08 14.01 -6.22
C THR A 221 8.84 13.40 -6.88
N ARG A 222 7.78 14.18 -7.10
CA ARG A 222 6.63 13.70 -7.89
C ARG A 222 7.01 13.41 -9.35
N ALA A 223 6.34 12.43 -9.95
CA ALA A 223 6.38 12.09 -11.37
C ALA A 223 5.10 12.53 -12.13
N VAL A 224 4.02 12.87 -11.40
CA VAL A 224 2.71 13.21 -11.97
C VAL A 224 2.11 14.41 -11.24
N ASP A 225 1.57 15.39 -11.97
CA ASP A 225 0.93 16.58 -11.39
C ASP A 225 -0.60 16.48 -11.33
N LYS A 226 -1.13 15.26 -11.35
CA LYS A 226 -2.57 14.97 -11.35
C LYS A 226 -2.91 14.03 -10.21
N LEU A 227 -3.84 14.47 -9.36
CA LEU A 227 -4.39 13.64 -8.30
C LEU A 227 -5.39 12.59 -8.85
N PRO A 228 -5.49 11.42 -8.20
CA PRO A 228 -6.54 10.44 -8.43
C PRO A 228 -7.96 11.03 -8.37
N PRO A 229 -8.98 10.36 -8.94
CA PRO A 229 -10.37 10.79 -8.79
C PRO A 229 -10.78 10.81 -7.32
N GLU A 230 -11.68 11.72 -6.96
CA GLU A 230 -12.20 11.82 -5.59
C GLU A 230 -13.21 10.69 -5.32
N ALA A 231 -13.01 9.96 -4.21
CA ALA A 231 -13.92 8.93 -3.76
C ALA A 231 -15.18 9.56 -3.13
N LYS A 232 -16.36 9.11 -3.57
CA LYS A 232 -17.65 9.52 -3.02
C LYS A 232 -18.12 8.56 -1.93
N GLU A 233 -18.88 9.10 -0.99
CA GLU A 233 -19.54 8.28 0.02
C GLU A 233 -20.72 7.51 -0.58
N ILE A 234 -20.82 6.23 -0.26
CA ILE A 234 -21.94 5.37 -0.66
C ILE A 234 -22.68 4.81 0.55
N GLN A 235 -23.93 4.42 0.33
CA GLN A 235 -24.70 3.66 1.30
C GLN A 235 -24.29 2.18 1.30
N PRO A 236 -24.42 1.46 2.42
CA PRO A 236 -24.09 0.05 2.50
C PRO A 236 -24.91 -0.78 1.51
N HIS A 237 -24.31 -1.85 0.99
CA HIS A 237 -25.02 -2.81 0.15
C HIS A 237 -25.66 -3.91 1.03
N PRO A 238 -26.88 -4.38 0.72
CA PRO A 238 -27.57 -5.41 1.50
C PRO A 238 -26.79 -6.71 1.72
N GLU A 239 -26.01 -7.17 0.73
CA GLU A 239 -25.19 -8.40 0.86
C GLU A 239 -24.07 -8.29 1.90
N GLY A 240 -23.63 -7.07 2.22
CA GLY A 240 -22.51 -6.82 3.15
C GLY A 240 -22.93 -6.54 4.58
N ILE A 241 -24.21 -6.72 4.90
CA ILE A 241 -24.80 -6.34 6.18
C ILE A 241 -25.00 -7.58 7.05
N GLU A 242 -24.75 -7.40 8.34
CA GLU A 242 -24.98 -8.40 9.38
C GLU A 242 -26.20 -8.03 10.23
N LEU A 243 -26.80 -9.01 10.90
CA LEU A 243 -28.01 -8.85 11.70
C LEU A 243 -27.89 -7.73 12.75
N GLY A 244 -26.76 -7.68 13.47
CA GLY A 244 -26.53 -6.64 14.49
C GLY A 244 -26.49 -5.23 13.90
N ILE A 245 -25.90 -5.08 12.71
CA ILE A 245 -25.86 -3.79 11.99
C ILE A 245 -27.26 -3.42 11.52
N LEU A 246 -28.01 -4.37 10.94
CA LEU A 246 -29.38 -4.16 10.49
C LEU A 246 -30.29 -3.70 11.64
N ILE A 247 -30.23 -4.37 12.80
CA ILE A 247 -31.02 -4.00 13.99
C ILE A 247 -30.66 -2.59 14.46
N ARG A 248 -29.37 -2.23 14.46
CA ARG A 248 -28.92 -0.87 14.81
C ARG A 248 -29.44 0.17 13.81
N MET A 249 -29.40 -0.14 12.52
CA MET A 249 -29.93 0.74 11.46
C MET A 249 -31.45 0.92 11.59
N LEU A 250 -32.20 -0.15 11.84
CA LEU A 250 -33.65 -0.12 12.07
C LEU A 250 -34.04 0.77 13.26
N LYS A 251 -33.22 0.79 14.32
CA LYS A 251 -33.46 1.64 15.52
C LYS A 251 -33.11 3.10 15.32
N ASN A 252 -32.09 3.40 14.51
CA ASN A 252 -31.54 4.75 14.36
C ASN A 252 -32.02 5.48 13.10
N THR A 253 -32.75 4.80 12.21
CA THR A 253 -33.20 5.40 10.96
C THR A 253 -34.26 6.49 11.17
N PRO A 254 -34.22 7.59 10.40
CA PRO A 254 -35.30 8.56 10.34
C PRO A 254 -36.50 8.10 9.51
N ALA A 255 -36.43 6.94 8.84
CA ALA A 255 -37.48 6.46 7.95
C ALA A 255 -38.77 6.08 8.71
N ARG A 256 -39.93 6.46 8.14
CA ARG A 256 -41.25 6.22 8.75
C ARG A 256 -41.82 4.82 8.49
N ASN A 257 -41.30 4.12 7.49
CA ASN A 257 -41.75 2.78 7.11
C ASN A 257 -40.59 1.97 6.51
N LEU A 258 -40.73 0.64 6.53
CA LEU A 258 -39.72 -0.29 6.04
C LEU A 258 -39.37 -0.08 4.56
N ARG A 259 -40.35 0.24 3.72
CA ARG A 259 -40.09 0.53 2.30
C ARG A 259 -39.12 1.71 2.13
N SER A 260 -39.34 2.79 2.87
CA SER A 260 -38.48 3.98 2.83
C SER A 260 -37.12 3.71 3.47
N PHE A 261 -37.07 2.90 4.53
CA PHE A 261 -35.82 2.46 5.15
C PHE A 261 -34.95 1.72 4.14
N LEU A 262 -35.49 0.69 3.50
CA LEU A 262 -34.78 -0.12 2.52
C LEU A 262 -34.31 0.71 1.31
N THR A 263 -35.09 1.70 0.89
CA THR A 263 -34.76 2.53 -0.29
C THR A 263 -33.70 3.60 0.00
N ASN A 264 -33.69 4.18 1.21
CA ASN A 264 -32.83 5.33 1.51
C ASN A 264 -31.51 4.94 2.20
N GLU A 265 -31.50 3.86 2.97
CA GLU A 265 -30.35 3.46 3.80
C GLU A 265 -29.44 2.43 3.11
N PHE A 266 -29.87 1.86 1.98
CA PHE A 266 -29.10 0.87 1.24
C PHE A 266 -28.87 1.28 -0.21
N SER A 267 -27.69 0.97 -0.73
CA SER A 267 -27.38 1.18 -2.12
C SER A 267 -28.14 0.18 -3.01
N ARG A 268 -28.56 0.65 -4.19
CA ARG A 268 -29.18 -0.17 -5.26
C ARG A 268 -30.50 -0.86 -4.89
N VAL A 269 -31.18 -0.41 -3.84
CA VAL A 269 -32.53 -0.89 -3.50
C VAL A 269 -33.57 0.14 -3.97
N GLY A 270 -34.27 -0.18 -5.06
CA GLY A 270 -35.38 0.63 -5.55
C GLY A 270 -36.70 0.32 -4.82
N GLY A 271 -37.68 1.21 -4.92
CA GLY A 271 -38.96 1.06 -4.23
C GLY A 271 -39.78 -0.19 -4.62
N THR A 272 -39.55 -0.78 -5.79
CA THR A 272 -40.14 -2.07 -6.20
C THR A 272 -39.45 -3.23 -5.49
N LYS A 273 -38.11 -3.24 -5.51
CA LYS A 273 -37.30 -4.27 -4.84
C LYS A 273 -37.48 -4.26 -3.33
N ALA A 274 -37.63 -3.09 -2.73
CA ALA A 274 -37.96 -2.96 -1.32
C ALA A 274 -39.30 -3.65 -0.97
N GLY A 275 -40.30 -3.55 -1.86
CA GLY A 275 -41.57 -4.27 -1.70
C GLY A 275 -41.38 -5.78 -1.79
N GLU A 276 -40.69 -6.26 -2.83
CA GLU A 276 -40.39 -7.69 -3.00
C GLU A 276 -39.62 -8.28 -1.80
N ILE A 277 -38.64 -7.55 -1.25
CA ILE A 277 -37.89 -7.97 -0.06
C ILE A 277 -38.81 -8.12 1.15
N CYS A 278 -39.69 -7.14 1.39
CA CYS A 278 -40.67 -7.19 2.47
C CYS A 278 -41.66 -8.36 2.30
N ASP A 279 -42.12 -8.60 1.06
CA ASP A 279 -43.05 -9.69 0.75
C ASP A 279 -42.40 -11.07 1.00
N VAL A 280 -41.14 -11.25 0.61
CA VAL A 280 -40.36 -12.47 0.88
C VAL A 280 -40.09 -12.66 2.38
N ALA A 281 -39.85 -11.57 3.10
CA ALA A 281 -39.67 -11.61 4.56
C ALA A 281 -40.99 -11.84 5.33
N GLY A 282 -42.14 -11.65 4.68
CA GLY A 282 -43.47 -11.73 5.29
C GLY A 282 -43.80 -10.56 6.21
N ILE A 283 -43.25 -9.36 5.92
CA ILE A 283 -43.42 -8.15 6.73
C ILE A 283 -44.12 -7.08 5.89
N ASP A 284 -45.14 -6.41 6.43
CA ASP A 284 -45.81 -5.32 5.70
C ASP A 284 -44.83 -4.15 5.46
N PRO A 285 -44.62 -3.70 4.20
CA PRO A 285 -43.74 -2.57 3.88
C PRO A 285 -44.04 -1.26 4.62
N LYS A 286 -45.25 -1.11 5.19
CA LYS A 286 -45.70 0.07 5.96
C LYS A 286 -45.33 0.02 7.44
N VAL A 287 -44.85 -1.11 7.94
CA VAL A 287 -44.41 -1.26 9.34
C VAL A 287 -43.31 -0.26 9.66
N ASN A 288 -43.34 0.28 10.88
CA ASN A 288 -42.32 1.19 11.36
C ASN A 288 -41.00 0.41 11.57
N PRO A 289 -39.85 0.85 11.01
CA PRO A 289 -38.57 0.17 11.16
C PRO A 289 -38.18 -0.09 12.63
N THR A 290 -38.53 0.84 13.52
CA THR A 290 -38.18 0.76 14.95
C THR A 290 -38.94 -0.30 15.73
N THR A 291 -40.07 -0.79 15.21
CA THR A 291 -40.90 -1.82 15.86
C THR A 291 -40.58 -3.23 15.41
N VAL A 292 -39.68 -3.40 14.44
CA VAL A 292 -39.28 -4.71 13.89
C VAL A 292 -38.57 -5.52 14.98
N THR A 293 -39.06 -6.73 15.22
CA THR A 293 -38.50 -7.65 16.20
C THR A 293 -37.21 -8.29 15.69
N ARG A 294 -36.46 -8.94 16.58
CA ARG A 294 -35.20 -9.61 16.20
C ARG A 294 -35.44 -10.72 15.17
N ASP A 295 -36.48 -11.51 15.35
CA ASP A 295 -36.81 -12.64 14.46
C ASP A 295 -37.28 -12.15 13.09
N GLU A 296 -38.01 -11.03 13.05
CA GLU A 296 -38.37 -10.36 11.79
C GLU A 296 -37.15 -9.74 11.10
N ALA A 297 -36.21 -9.16 11.85
CA ALA A 297 -34.97 -8.63 11.30
C ALA A 297 -34.09 -9.73 10.68
N GLU A 298 -34.07 -10.93 11.26
CA GLU A 298 -33.37 -12.09 10.68
C GLU A 298 -34.01 -12.53 9.36
N LYS A 299 -35.34 -12.65 9.30
CA LYS A 299 -36.07 -12.94 8.06
C LYS A 299 -35.84 -11.87 6.99
N LEU A 300 -35.83 -10.61 7.41
CA LEU A 300 -35.56 -9.48 6.52
C LEU A 300 -34.14 -9.54 5.95
N LEU A 301 -33.15 -9.87 6.78
CA LEU A 301 -31.76 -10.02 6.35
C LEU A 301 -31.60 -11.14 5.32
N ASP A 302 -32.19 -12.30 5.59
CA ASP A 302 -32.17 -13.43 4.66
C ASP A 302 -32.82 -13.08 3.32
N ALA A 303 -33.94 -12.35 3.35
CA ALA A 303 -34.61 -11.86 2.14
C ALA A 303 -33.73 -10.86 1.36
N MET A 304 -33.07 -9.95 2.08
CA MET A 304 -32.13 -8.97 1.52
C MET A 304 -30.94 -9.63 0.83
N GLN A 305 -30.33 -10.65 1.44
CA GLN A 305 -29.17 -11.36 0.89
C GLN A 305 -29.52 -12.26 -0.30
N LYS A 306 -30.76 -12.77 -0.36
CA LYS A 306 -31.25 -13.57 -1.51
C LYS A 306 -31.74 -12.70 -2.67
N ALA A 307 -31.98 -11.41 -2.44
CA ALA A 307 -32.44 -10.50 -3.47
C ALA A 307 -31.35 -10.28 -4.53
N LYS A 308 -31.69 -10.50 -5.80
CA LYS A 308 -30.80 -10.18 -6.93
C LYS A 308 -30.75 -8.66 -7.12
N LEU A 309 -29.74 -8.02 -6.54
CA LEU A 309 -29.50 -6.59 -6.63
C LEU A 309 -28.40 -6.28 -7.64
N GLN A 310 -28.36 -5.02 -8.09
CA GLN A 310 -27.24 -4.54 -8.90
C GLN A 310 -26.02 -4.32 -8.01
N ASN A 311 -24.83 -4.48 -8.58
CA ASN A 311 -23.60 -4.19 -7.87
C ASN A 311 -23.60 -2.76 -7.31
N PRO A 312 -23.02 -2.56 -6.10
CA PRO A 312 -22.86 -1.24 -5.51
C PRO A 312 -22.14 -0.25 -6.44
N PRO A 313 -22.40 1.06 -6.30
CA PRO A 313 -21.69 2.10 -7.05
C PRO A 313 -20.16 2.00 -6.86
N THR A 314 -19.41 2.32 -7.91
CA THR A 314 -17.94 2.20 -7.93
C THR A 314 -17.23 3.54 -7.80
N ASP A 315 -17.96 4.65 -7.79
CA ASP A 315 -17.47 6.01 -7.60
C ASP A 315 -17.02 6.28 -6.15
N CYS A 316 -17.19 5.31 -5.26
CA CYS A 316 -16.60 5.27 -3.93
C CYS A 316 -15.11 4.88 -3.90
N LEU A 317 -14.55 4.51 -5.06
CA LEU A 317 -13.15 4.14 -5.22
C LEU A 317 -12.35 5.27 -5.87
N SER A 318 -11.10 5.39 -5.45
CA SER A 318 -10.06 6.30 -5.93
C SER A 318 -8.83 5.45 -6.31
N PRO A 319 -8.86 4.72 -7.42
CA PRO A 319 -7.69 4.01 -7.94
C PRO A 319 -6.61 5.01 -8.36
N VAL A 320 -5.35 4.58 -8.36
CA VAL A 320 -4.20 5.41 -8.73
C VAL A 320 -4.16 5.63 -10.25
N GLY A 321 -4.55 4.61 -11.01
CA GLY A 321 -4.59 4.59 -12.46
C GLY A 321 -3.34 4.00 -13.09
N GLN A 322 -3.52 3.31 -14.23
CA GLN A 322 -2.48 2.60 -14.95
C GLN A 322 -1.24 3.46 -15.25
N GLU A 323 -1.43 4.64 -15.84
CA GLU A 323 -0.33 5.55 -16.21
C GLU A 323 0.48 6.03 -15.01
N SER A 324 -0.20 6.29 -13.89
CA SER A 324 0.42 6.73 -12.65
C SER A 324 1.27 5.61 -12.06
N VAL A 325 0.75 4.37 -11.99
CA VAL A 325 1.50 3.20 -11.50
C VAL A 325 2.73 2.92 -12.38
N GLU A 326 2.62 3.03 -13.71
CA GLU A 326 3.76 2.87 -14.62
C GLU A 326 4.84 3.93 -14.37
N LYS A 327 4.46 5.20 -14.20
CA LYS A 327 5.40 6.29 -13.91
C LYS A 327 6.09 6.14 -12.56
N GLY A 328 5.35 5.73 -11.53
CA GLY A 328 5.90 5.50 -10.20
C GLY A 328 6.93 4.37 -10.18
N LEU A 329 6.59 3.22 -10.78
CA LEU A 329 7.52 2.11 -10.93
C LEU A 329 8.75 2.51 -11.77
N LYS A 330 8.54 3.20 -12.91
CA LYS A 330 9.64 3.59 -13.79
C LYS A 330 10.66 4.49 -13.09
N LYS A 331 10.17 5.42 -12.26
CA LYS A 331 11.01 6.40 -11.59
C LYS A 331 11.85 5.80 -10.46
N GLU A 332 11.19 5.07 -9.57
CA GLU A 332 11.81 4.63 -8.32
C GLU A 332 12.52 3.29 -8.46
N VAL A 333 11.99 2.37 -9.29
CA VAL A 333 12.60 1.04 -9.52
C VAL A 333 13.61 1.06 -10.67
N GLN A 334 13.50 2.01 -11.59
CA GLN A 334 14.35 2.14 -12.79
C GLN A 334 14.50 0.84 -13.60
N PRO A 335 13.37 0.21 -14.02
CA PRO A 335 13.39 -0.99 -14.84
C PRO A 335 13.58 -0.67 -16.33
N GLU A 336 13.97 -1.68 -17.10
CA GLU A 336 13.98 -1.62 -18.57
C GLU A 336 12.57 -1.66 -19.16
N PHE A 337 11.70 -2.48 -18.56
CA PHE A 337 10.33 -2.66 -18.99
C PHE A 337 9.37 -2.43 -17.82
N VAL A 338 8.26 -1.76 -18.10
CA VAL A 338 7.16 -1.58 -17.15
C VAL A 338 5.82 -1.72 -17.86
N ALA A 339 4.88 -2.39 -17.22
CA ALA A 339 3.49 -2.43 -17.63
C ALA A 339 2.58 -2.41 -16.41
N ALA A 340 1.53 -1.59 -16.44
CA ALA A 340 0.47 -1.68 -15.45
C ALA A 340 -0.87 -2.07 -16.10
N ILE A 341 -1.80 -2.51 -15.25
CA ILE A 341 -3.19 -2.85 -15.57
C ILE A 341 -4.07 -2.36 -14.43
N THR A 342 -5.10 -1.58 -14.75
CA THR A 342 -6.20 -1.25 -13.83
C THR A 342 -7.42 -2.05 -14.27
N ARG A 343 -7.87 -3.00 -13.44
CA ARG A 343 -9.04 -3.85 -13.75
C ARG A 343 -10.35 -3.10 -13.51
N PRO A 344 -11.47 -3.52 -14.12
CA PRO A 344 -12.78 -3.02 -13.72
C PRO A 344 -13.08 -3.37 -12.24
N PRO A 345 -13.82 -2.52 -11.50
CA PRO A 345 -14.20 -2.81 -10.14
C PRO A 345 -15.02 -4.10 -10.02
N SER A 346 -14.79 -4.84 -8.94
CA SER A 346 -15.51 -6.05 -8.53
C SER A 346 -16.09 -5.85 -7.13
N VAL A 347 -16.82 -6.85 -6.63
CA VAL A 347 -17.50 -6.77 -5.33
C VAL A 347 -17.17 -8.02 -4.53
N TYR A 348 -16.89 -7.84 -3.24
CA TYR A 348 -16.76 -8.95 -2.29
C TYR A 348 -17.62 -8.62 -1.07
N SER A 349 -18.48 -9.54 -0.60
CA SER A 349 -19.38 -9.30 0.54
C SER A 349 -20.08 -7.93 0.50
N GLY A 350 -20.66 -7.55 -0.64
CA GLY A 350 -21.33 -6.25 -0.83
C GLY A 350 -20.42 -5.01 -0.84
N ARG A 351 -19.10 -5.17 -0.85
CA ARG A 351 -18.11 -4.07 -0.82
C ARG A 351 -17.39 -3.95 -2.16
N PRO A 352 -17.50 -2.81 -2.87
CA PRO A 352 -16.71 -2.55 -4.06
C PRO A 352 -15.21 -2.60 -3.78
N PHE A 353 -14.46 -3.22 -4.69
CA PHE A 353 -13.02 -3.15 -4.72
C PHE A 353 -12.50 -3.12 -6.15
N GLN A 354 -11.28 -2.63 -6.34
CA GLN A 354 -10.62 -2.58 -7.63
C GLN A 354 -9.16 -2.97 -7.47
N ILE A 355 -8.64 -3.75 -8.42
CA ILE A 355 -7.26 -4.22 -8.43
C ILE A 355 -6.46 -3.51 -9.51
N GLU A 356 -5.28 -3.03 -9.13
CA GLU A 356 -4.27 -2.50 -10.04
C GLU A 356 -2.99 -3.30 -9.89
N VAL A 357 -2.38 -3.70 -11.00
CA VAL A 357 -1.13 -4.47 -10.99
C VAL A 357 -0.11 -3.76 -11.85
N GLY A 358 1.12 -3.65 -11.37
CA GLY A 358 2.29 -3.24 -12.15
C GLY A 358 3.31 -4.37 -12.18
N ILE A 359 3.94 -4.58 -13.33
CA ILE A 359 5.07 -5.49 -13.51
C ILE A 359 6.22 -4.68 -14.10
N ALA A 360 7.37 -4.76 -13.45
CA ALA A 360 8.63 -4.18 -13.87
C ALA A 360 9.67 -5.28 -14.09
N TYR A 361 10.50 -5.15 -15.12
CA TYR A 361 11.55 -6.12 -15.46
C TYR A 361 12.87 -5.43 -15.81
N GLY A 362 13.99 -6.02 -15.36
CA GLY A 362 15.36 -5.60 -15.71
C GLY A 362 15.83 -4.32 -15.01
N GLY A 363 16.89 -3.70 -15.53
CA GLY A 363 17.46 -2.48 -14.98
C GLY A 363 18.14 -2.70 -13.63
N LYS A 364 17.80 -1.90 -12.61
CA LYS A 364 18.41 -2.00 -11.26
C LYS A 364 17.88 -3.15 -10.40
N LEU A 365 16.99 -3.97 -10.94
CA LEU A 365 16.41 -5.12 -10.24
C LEU A 365 17.43 -6.26 -10.13
N GLU A 366 17.41 -6.97 -9.01
CA GLU A 366 18.33 -8.09 -8.77
C GLU A 366 18.05 -9.25 -9.74
N SER A 367 19.06 -9.61 -10.52
CA SER A 367 18.98 -10.65 -11.57
C SER A 367 18.86 -12.06 -10.98
N GLU A 368 19.43 -12.28 -9.79
CA GLU A 368 19.39 -13.54 -9.05
C GLU A 368 18.47 -13.45 -7.83
N GLY A 369 17.58 -14.44 -7.66
CA GLY A 369 16.74 -14.56 -6.47
C GLY A 369 15.25 -14.53 -6.77
N ALA A 370 14.44 -14.47 -5.70
CA ALA A 370 12.99 -14.36 -5.81
C ALA A 370 12.59 -12.95 -6.24
N ILE A 371 11.49 -12.84 -6.98
CA ILE A 371 10.96 -11.54 -7.40
C ILE A 371 10.68 -10.60 -6.23
N GLN A 372 10.77 -9.30 -6.48
CA GLN A 372 10.35 -8.28 -5.53
C GLN A 372 8.83 -8.10 -5.59
N ILE A 373 8.17 -8.00 -4.44
CA ILE A 373 6.71 -7.91 -4.35
C ILE A 373 6.32 -6.67 -3.56
N TYR A 374 5.72 -5.69 -4.22
CA TYR A 374 5.15 -4.51 -3.59
C TYR A 374 3.65 -4.72 -3.38
N ARG A 375 3.20 -4.68 -2.12
CA ARG A 375 1.82 -4.96 -1.75
C ARG A 375 1.19 -3.68 -1.23
N PHE A 376 0.03 -3.34 -1.78
CA PHE A 376 -0.63 -2.10 -1.42
C PHE A 376 -2.12 -2.28 -1.14
N ALA A 377 -2.61 -1.53 -0.17
CA ALA A 377 -4.02 -1.44 0.16
C ALA A 377 -4.41 0.03 0.37
N ASN A 378 -5.42 0.51 -0.35
CA ASN A 378 -5.90 1.89 -0.28
C ASN A 378 -4.77 2.93 -0.31
N LYS A 379 -3.85 2.79 -1.27
CA LYS A 379 -2.68 3.67 -1.44
C LYS A 379 -1.60 3.61 -0.33
N MET A 380 -1.70 2.66 0.60
CA MET A 380 -0.69 2.40 1.64
C MET A 380 0.11 1.14 1.32
N PRO A 381 1.45 1.15 1.51
CA PRO A 381 2.28 -0.04 1.43
C PRO A 381 2.08 -1.00 2.61
N LEU A 382 2.30 -2.29 2.36
CA LEU A 382 2.17 -3.39 3.32
C LEU A 382 3.51 -4.11 3.40
N LEU A 383 4.28 -3.86 4.47
CA LEU A 383 5.67 -4.34 4.59
C LEU A 383 5.79 -5.66 5.37
N TYR A 384 4.91 -5.93 6.34
CA TYR A 384 4.97 -7.14 7.17
C TYR A 384 3.95 -8.19 6.73
N ASP A 385 4.05 -9.40 7.27
CA ASP A 385 3.09 -10.51 7.06
C ASP A 385 2.86 -10.89 5.58
N GLN A 386 3.93 -10.84 4.78
CA GLN A 386 3.87 -11.15 3.35
C GLN A 386 3.31 -12.55 3.08
N SER A 387 3.66 -13.57 3.87
CA SER A 387 3.19 -14.95 3.69
C SER A 387 1.68 -15.13 3.89
N ALA A 388 1.08 -14.37 4.81
CA ALA A 388 -0.34 -14.45 5.11
C ALA A 388 -1.21 -13.70 4.08
N CYS A 389 -0.62 -12.74 3.36
CA CYS A 389 -1.33 -11.83 2.47
C CYS A 389 -1.91 -12.52 1.23
N ALA A 390 -3.14 -12.16 0.87
CA ALA A 390 -3.83 -12.61 -0.33
C ALA A 390 -3.06 -12.30 -1.63
N VAL A 391 -2.34 -11.17 -1.69
CA VAL A 391 -1.52 -10.78 -2.84
C VAL A 391 -0.42 -11.81 -3.10
N THR A 392 0.37 -12.14 -2.08
CA THR A 392 1.45 -13.12 -2.18
C THR A 392 0.92 -14.49 -2.57
N LYS A 393 -0.20 -14.92 -1.97
CA LYS A 393 -0.87 -16.17 -2.33
C LYS A 393 -1.34 -16.19 -3.79
N ALA A 394 -1.87 -15.08 -4.30
CA ALA A 394 -2.28 -14.96 -5.69
C ALA A 394 -1.07 -15.01 -6.66
N ILE A 395 0.05 -14.36 -6.31
CA ILE A 395 1.30 -14.43 -7.06
C ILE A 395 1.85 -15.85 -7.09
N LEU A 396 1.92 -16.53 -5.94
CA LEU A 396 2.37 -17.92 -5.82
C LEU A 396 1.53 -18.90 -6.66
N GLN A 397 0.20 -18.70 -6.69
CA GLN A 397 -0.73 -19.54 -7.45
C GLN A 397 -0.79 -19.24 -8.95
N THR A 398 -0.04 -18.25 -9.43
CA THR A 398 0.04 -17.90 -10.85
C THR A 398 1.17 -18.68 -11.51
N ASP A 399 0.92 -19.22 -12.70
CA ASP A 399 1.90 -20.01 -13.46
C ASP A 399 2.79 -19.07 -14.28
N TRP A 400 3.91 -18.66 -13.69
CA TRP A 400 4.82 -17.66 -14.27
C TRP A 400 5.68 -18.21 -15.42
N LYS A 401 5.82 -19.53 -15.53
CA LYS A 401 6.55 -20.20 -16.62
C LYS A 401 5.94 -19.86 -17.99
N ARG A 402 4.62 -19.67 -18.04
CA ARG A 402 3.90 -19.25 -19.26
C ARG A 402 4.27 -17.85 -19.72
N TYR A 403 4.86 -17.04 -18.85
CA TYR A 403 5.23 -15.66 -19.11
C TYR A 403 6.75 -15.47 -19.24
N GLY A 404 7.52 -16.56 -19.34
CA GLY A 404 8.97 -16.50 -19.54
C GLY A 404 9.81 -16.37 -18.27
N LEU A 405 9.22 -16.57 -17.08
CA LEU A 405 9.96 -16.59 -15.82
C LEU A 405 10.16 -18.01 -15.29
N ASN A 406 11.30 -18.21 -14.62
CA ASN A 406 11.57 -19.45 -13.91
C ASN A 406 10.82 -19.47 -12.57
N GLN A 407 10.31 -20.65 -12.20
CA GLN A 407 9.58 -20.84 -10.94
C GLN A 407 9.78 -22.27 -10.45
N SER A 408 10.28 -22.43 -9.22
CA SER A 408 10.35 -23.73 -8.53
C SER A 408 8.94 -24.16 -8.09
N ASN A 409 8.72 -25.47 -7.96
CA ASN A 409 7.39 -25.99 -7.60
C ASN A 409 6.97 -25.47 -6.21
N GLY A 410 5.91 -24.66 -6.17
CA GLY A 410 5.39 -24.07 -4.94
C GLY A 410 6.15 -22.85 -4.42
N GLY A 411 7.19 -22.39 -5.13
CA GLY A 411 7.97 -21.20 -4.79
C GLY A 411 7.49 -19.94 -5.52
N LEU A 412 8.02 -18.79 -5.08
CA LEU A 412 7.94 -17.56 -5.85
C LEU A 412 8.74 -17.70 -7.15
N PRO A 413 8.33 -17.01 -8.24
CA PRO A 413 9.16 -16.95 -9.43
C PRO A 413 10.49 -16.26 -9.12
N SER A 414 11.49 -16.51 -9.97
CA SER A 414 12.83 -15.96 -9.86
C SER A 414 13.22 -15.15 -11.09
N GLY A 415 13.97 -14.07 -10.87
CA GLY A 415 14.50 -13.20 -11.92
C GLY A 415 14.36 -11.71 -11.56
N PRO A 416 14.88 -10.80 -12.41
CA PRO A 416 14.87 -9.35 -12.21
C PRO A 416 13.48 -8.77 -12.45
N VAL A 417 12.51 -9.15 -11.62
CA VAL A 417 11.12 -8.74 -11.73
C VAL A 417 10.65 -8.15 -10.42
N ALA A 418 9.95 -7.03 -10.52
CA ALA A 418 9.13 -6.50 -9.44
C ALA A 418 7.66 -6.53 -9.82
N VAL A 419 6.81 -7.00 -8.91
CA VAL A 419 5.36 -7.03 -9.07
C VAL A 419 4.72 -6.16 -8.01
N SER A 420 4.04 -5.09 -8.42
CA SER A 420 3.18 -4.29 -7.55
C SER A 420 1.73 -4.72 -7.69
N VAL A 421 1.02 -4.85 -6.56
CA VAL A 421 -0.43 -5.11 -6.54
C VAL A 421 -1.09 -4.17 -5.56
N HIS A 422 -2.03 -3.39 -6.04
CA HIS A 422 -2.83 -2.46 -5.26
C HIS A 422 -4.29 -2.90 -5.21
N LEU A 423 -4.82 -3.02 -3.99
CA LEU A 423 -6.25 -3.20 -3.73
C LEU A 423 -6.84 -1.88 -3.21
N ALA A 424 -7.74 -1.30 -4.00
CA ALA A 424 -8.56 -0.16 -3.62
C ALA A 424 -9.95 -0.64 -3.19
N SER A 425 -10.40 -0.29 -1.98
CA SER A 425 -11.75 -0.63 -1.50
C SER A 425 -12.25 0.38 -0.45
N VAL A 426 -13.58 0.48 -0.31
CA VAL A 426 -14.22 1.20 0.81
C VAL A 426 -13.87 0.59 2.17
N TRP A 427 -13.58 -0.71 2.18
CA TRP A 427 -13.14 -1.42 3.36
C TRP A 427 -12.16 -2.49 2.90
N VAL A 428 -10.94 -2.47 3.41
CA VAL A 428 -9.96 -3.52 3.11
C VAL A 428 -10.09 -4.59 4.17
N PRO A 429 -10.20 -5.88 3.81
CA PRO A 429 -10.29 -6.95 4.79
C PRO A 429 -8.89 -7.29 5.31
N TYR A 430 -8.40 -6.53 6.28
CA TYR A 430 -7.12 -6.82 6.93
C TYR A 430 -7.21 -8.07 7.83
N THR A 431 -6.10 -8.80 7.97
CA THR A 431 -6.00 -9.95 8.89
C THR A 431 -5.84 -9.54 10.35
N SER A 432 -5.36 -8.31 10.60
CA SER A 432 -5.13 -7.74 11.92
C SER A 432 -5.34 -6.22 11.89
N GLU A 433 -5.48 -5.61 13.08
CA GLU A 433 -5.66 -4.16 13.24
C GLU A 433 -4.43 -3.34 12.82
N GLY A 434 -3.24 -3.96 12.78
CA GLY A 434 -2.01 -3.34 12.29
C GLY A 434 -1.97 -3.11 10.77
N LYS A 435 -2.96 -3.63 10.02
CA LYS A 435 -3.10 -3.45 8.57
C LYS A 435 -1.90 -3.94 7.75
N GLU A 436 -1.33 -5.10 8.07
CA GLU A 436 -0.11 -5.62 7.40
C GLU A 436 -0.39 -6.59 6.25
N ALA A 437 -1.54 -7.27 6.28
CA ALA A 437 -1.89 -8.25 5.26
C ALA A 437 -3.38 -8.23 4.93
N ILE A 438 -3.68 -8.51 3.66
CA ILE A 438 -5.04 -8.63 3.13
C ILE A 438 -5.49 -10.08 3.30
N ALA A 439 -6.69 -10.29 3.83
CA ALA A 439 -7.29 -11.59 4.01
C ALA A 439 -7.65 -12.27 2.66
N SER A 440 -7.61 -13.60 2.66
CA SER A 440 -7.66 -14.44 1.45
C SER A 440 -9.09 -14.77 0.99
N TYR A 441 -9.86 -13.76 0.59
CA TYR A 441 -11.19 -13.97 0.00
C TYR A 441 -11.07 -14.51 -1.45
N PRO A 442 -11.87 -15.53 -1.85
CA PRO A 442 -11.81 -16.11 -3.19
C PRO A 442 -11.99 -15.09 -4.32
N GLU A 443 -12.91 -14.13 -4.15
CA GLU A 443 -13.22 -13.07 -5.10
C GLU A 443 -12.01 -12.14 -5.31
N ILE A 444 -11.34 -11.77 -4.22
CA ILE A 444 -10.14 -10.92 -4.24
C ILE A 444 -8.99 -11.67 -4.92
N ILE A 445 -8.71 -12.91 -4.52
CA ILE A 445 -7.62 -13.71 -5.11
C ILE A 445 -7.86 -13.91 -6.60
N LYS A 446 -9.09 -14.24 -7.00
CA LYS A 446 -9.45 -14.43 -8.40
C LYS A 446 -9.14 -13.16 -9.22
N GLU A 447 -9.56 -11.99 -8.76
CA GLU A 447 -9.36 -10.74 -9.50
C GLU A 447 -7.88 -10.33 -9.54
N ILE A 448 -7.13 -10.54 -8.46
CA ILE A 448 -5.68 -10.34 -8.45
C ILE A 448 -4.99 -11.23 -9.50
N LYS A 449 -5.35 -12.52 -9.56
CA LYS A 449 -4.78 -13.43 -10.56
C LYS A 449 -5.09 -12.99 -11.98
N LEU A 450 -6.34 -12.57 -12.26
CA LEU A 450 -6.70 -12.08 -13.59
C LEU A 450 -5.89 -10.83 -13.98
N ALA A 451 -5.70 -9.90 -13.04
CA ALA A 451 -4.87 -8.72 -13.25
C ALA A 451 -3.39 -9.06 -13.53
N ILE A 452 -2.80 -9.96 -12.72
CA ILE A 452 -1.43 -10.45 -12.91
C ILE A 452 -1.28 -11.15 -14.25
N GLN A 453 -2.23 -11.99 -14.65
CA GLN A 453 -2.18 -12.69 -15.93
C GLN A 453 -2.23 -11.72 -17.11
N GLU A 454 -2.97 -10.63 -17.01
CA GLU A 454 -3.04 -9.60 -18.05
C GLU A 454 -1.72 -8.84 -18.19
N ALA A 455 -1.12 -8.42 -17.06
CA ALA A 455 0.20 -7.80 -17.06
C ALA A 455 1.30 -8.79 -17.49
N GLY A 456 1.21 -10.05 -17.05
CA GLY A 456 2.15 -11.12 -17.38
C GLY A 456 2.18 -11.44 -18.88
N ARG A 457 1.06 -11.33 -19.61
CA ARG A 457 1.06 -11.43 -21.08
C ARG A 457 1.91 -10.34 -21.73
N LYS A 458 1.83 -9.09 -21.25
CA LYS A 458 2.66 -7.99 -21.76
C LYS A 458 4.15 -8.24 -21.49
N LEU A 459 4.49 -8.73 -20.29
CA LEU A 459 5.87 -9.14 -19.96
C LEU A 459 6.34 -10.28 -20.88
N GLY A 460 5.53 -11.32 -21.06
CA GLY A 460 5.88 -12.46 -21.90
C GLY A 460 6.12 -12.07 -23.36
N MET A 461 5.37 -11.10 -23.89
CA MET A 461 5.61 -10.53 -25.22
C MET A 461 6.97 -9.82 -25.31
N PHE A 462 7.33 -9.03 -24.29
CA PHE A 462 8.62 -8.35 -24.22
C PHE A 462 9.79 -9.34 -24.13
N LEU A 463 9.72 -10.33 -23.24
CA LEU A 463 10.75 -11.36 -23.09
C LEU A 463 10.90 -12.23 -24.34
N SER A 464 9.79 -12.56 -24.99
CA SER A 464 9.83 -13.31 -26.26
C SER A 464 10.49 -12.51 -27.38
N ALA A 465 10.27 -11.19 -27.43
CA ALA A 465 10.95 -10.32 -28.39
C ALA A 465 12.46 -10.26 -28.12
N ARG A 466 12.87 -10.05 -26.86
CA ARG A 466 14.28 -10.03 -26.45
C ARG A 466 14.98 -11.36 -26.72
N HIS A 467 14.33 -12.49 -26.41
CA HIS A 467 14.90 -13.80 -26.69
C HIS A 467 15.06 -14.04 -28.20
N ARG A 468 14.09 -13.59 -29.02
CA ARG A 468 14.19 -13.67 -30.48
C ARG A 468 15.35 -12.85 -31.01
N GLU A 469 15.55 -11.65 -30.47
CA GLU A 469 16.67 -10.77 -30.82
C GLU A 469 18.01 -11.41 -30.47
N HIS A 470 18.17 -11.91 -29.25
CA HIS A 470 19.36 -12.64 -28.82
C HIS A 470 19.67 -13.84 -29.72
N MET A 471 18.66 -14.67 -30.04
CA MET A 471 18.82 -15.82 -30.93
C MET A 471 19.21 -15.43 -32.37
N LEU A 472 18.78 -14.25 -32.85
CA LEU A 472 19.20 -13.73 -34.15
C LEU A 472 20.66 -13.23 -34.09
N ARG A 473 21.04 -12.57 -32.99
CA ARG A 473 22.40 -12.08 -32.74
C ARG A 473 23.40 -13.24 -32.65
N GLU A 474 23.11 -14.25 -31.84
CA GLU A 474 23.95 -15.46 -31.74
C GLU A 474 24.13 -16.13 -33.10
N LYS A 475 23.05 -16.26 -33.87
CA LYS A 475 23.14 -16.79 -35.24
C LYS A 475 24.03 -15.93 -36.11
N ALA A 476 23.85 -14.60 -36.11
CA ALA A 476 24.68 -13.69 -36.89
C ALA A 476 26.17 -13.80 -36.52
N SER A 477 26.49 -13.80 -35.22
CA SER A 477 27.85 -14.00 -34.70
C SER A 477 28.47 -15.34 -35.12
N ILE A 478 27.68 -16.42 -35.09
CA ILE A 478 28.13 -17.74 -35.56
C ILE A 478 28.40 -17.70 -37.08
N PHE A 479 27.48 -17.14 -37.87
CA PHE A 479 27.64 -17.04 -39.32
C PHE A 479 28.83 -16.17 -39.72
N GLN A 480 29.10 -15.08 -39.00
CA GLN A 480 30.24 -14.19 -39.24
C GLN A 480 31.56 -14.91 -38.97
N ARG A 481 31.66 -15.66 -37.86
CA ARG A 481 32.84 -16.51 -37.57
C ARG A 481 33.10 -17.54 -38.67
N TYR A 482 32.06 -18.26 -39.12
CA TYR A 482 32.23 -19.22 -40.20
C TYR A 482 32.46 -18.57 -41.57
N ALA A 483 31.99 -17.34 -41.78
CA ALA A 483 32.15 -16.64 -43.05
C ALA A 483 33.62 -16.41 -43.40
N GLU A 484 34.47 -16.10 -42.41
CA GLU A 484 35.92 -15.92 -42.63
C GLU A 484 36.59 -17.19 -43.18
N ASP A 485 36.33 -18.34 -42.54
CA ASP A 485 36.84 -19.64 -42.98
C ASP A 485 36.31 -20.05 -44.37
N LEU A 486 35.05 -19.73 -44.65
CA LEU A 486 34.39 -20.02 -45.91
C LEU A 486 34.95 -19.15 -47.04
N VAL A 487 35.20 -17.87 -46.79
CA VAL A 487 35.84 -16.94 -47.72
C VAL A 487 37.25 -17.44 -48.09
N ALA A 488 38.05 -17.84 -47.09
CA ALA A 488 39.39 -18.39 -47.32
C ALA A 488 39.35 -19.69 -48.16
N SER A 489 38.43 -20.60 -47.82
CA SER A 489 38.26 -21.88 -48.53
C SER A 489 37.79 -21.70 -49.97
N VAL A 490 36.82 -20.80 -50.20
CA VAL A 490 36.29 -20.52 -51.55
C VAL A 490 37.33 -19.78 -52.39
N SER A 491 38.13 -18.90 -51.79
CA SER A 491 39.25 -18.25 -52.48
C SER A 491 40.28 -19.27 -52.96
N ASN A 492 40.65 -20.23 -52.11
CA ASN A 492 41.56 -21.32 -52.46
C ASN A 492 41.00 -22.23 -53.58
N LEU A 493 39.69 -22.52 -53.55
CA LEU A 493 39.04 -23.40 -54.55
C LEU A 493 38.84 -22.72 -55.91
N THR A 494 38.54 -21.42 -55.92
CA THR A 494 38.15 -20.68 -57.15
C THR A 494 39.29 -19.84 -57.73
N GLY A 495 40.37 -19.63 -56.99
CA GLY A 495 41.50 -18.78 -57.39
C GLY A 495 41.17 -17.27 -57.41
N LYS A 496 39.99 -16.87 -56.91
CA LYS A 496 39.56 -15.47 -56.86
C LYS A 496 40.10 -14.74 -55.62
N PRO A 497 40.29 -13.41 -55.67
CA PRO A 497 40.77 -12.64 -54.53
C PRO A 497 39.80 -12.73 -53.34
N VAL A 498 40.35 -12.94 -52.14
CA VAL A 498 39.61 -12.97 -50.85
C VAL A 498 38.67 -11.77 -50.73
N ALA A 499 39.12 -10.58 -51.11
CA ALA A 499 38.34 -9.34 -51.02
C ALA A 499 37.04 -9.36 -51.84
N GLU A 500 37.02 -9.98 -53.03
CA GLU A 500 35.80 -10.04 -53.85
C GLU A 500 34.76 -11.01 -53.26
N ILE A 501 35.23 -12.12 -52.70
CA ILE A 501 34.40 -13.14 -52.07
C ILE A 501 33.85 -12.61 -50.74
N GLN A 502 34.65 -11.88 -49.98
CA GLN A 502 34.25 -11.25 -48.73
C GLN A 502 33.13 -10.23 -48.95
N VAL A 503 33.23 -9.36 -49.96
CA VAL A 503 32.15 -8.41 -50.31
C VAL A 503 30.87 -9.14 -50.72
N SER A 504 30.99 -10.26 -51.43
CA SER A 504 29.83 -11.07 -51.84
C SER A 504 29.18 -11.79 -50.65
N MET A 505 29.99 -12.26 -49.71
CA MET A 505 29.54 -12.89 -48.46
C MET A 505 28.87 -11.88 -47.53
N GLN A 506 29.44 -10.69 -47.38
CA GLN A 506 28.86 -9.62 -46.58
C GLN A 506 27.47 -9.22 -47.11
N LYS A 507 27.33 -9.04 -48.43
CA LYS A 507 26.03 -8.78 -49.06
C LYS A 507 25.01 -9.90 -48.84
N LEU A 508 25.46 -11.15 -48.74
CA LEU A 508 24.61 -12.30 -48.43
C LEU A 508 24.14 -12.29 -46.97
N LEU A 509 25.01 -11.90 -46.04
CA LEU A 509 24.68 -11.74 -44.62
C LEU A 509 23.71 -10.55 -44.42
N ASP A 510 23.98 -9.42 -45.07
CA ASP A 510 23.14 -8.22 -45.05
C ASP A 510 21.73 -8.50 -45.59
N ASN A 511 21.62 -9.18 -46.75
CA ASN A 511 20.33 -9.55 -47.33
C ASN A 511 19.50 -10.49 -46.46
N LYS A 512 20.15 -11.24 -45.57
CA LYS A 512 19.47 -12.12 -44.59
C LYS A 512 19.23 -11.43 -43.24
N GLY A 513 19.63 -10.17 -43.07
CA GLY A 513 19.51 -9.42 -41.82
C GLY A 513 20.37 -10.00 -40.70
N LEU A 514 21.53 -10.59 -41.04
CA LEU A 514 22.49 -11.20 -40.10
C LEU A 514 23.72 -10.31 -39.96
N VAL A 515 23.51 -9.04 -39.61
CA VAL A 515 24.58 -8.07 -39.36
C VAL A 515 24.75 -7.92 -37.86
N VAL A 516 25.98 -8.09 -37.37
CA VAL A 516 26.35 -7.82 -35.99
C VAL A 516 26.88 -6.39 -35.94
N ASP A 517 26.26 -5.52 -35.14
CA ASP A 517 26.78 -4.19 -34.87
C ASP A 517 27.81 -4.30 -33.74
N GLU A 518 29.10 -4.22 -34.06
CA GLU A 518 30.22 -4.43 -33.12
C GLU A 518 30.27 -3.38 -31.98
N GLU A 519 29.63 -2.23 -32.16
CA GLU A 519 29.52 -1.19 -31.11
C GLU A 519 28.50 -1.54 -30.01
N GLU A 520 27.54 -2.42 -30.29
CA GLU A 520 26.57 -2.89 -29.29
C GLU A 520 27.05 -4.13 -28.53
N GLU A 521 27.81 -5.03 -29.16
CA GLU A 521 28.45 -6.16 -28.44
C GLU A 521 29.34 -5.67 -27.29
N LYS A 522 30.10 -4.59 -27.51
CA LYS A 522 30.89 -3.94 -26.45
C LYS A 522 30.04 -3.28 -25.37
N LYS A 523 28.82 -2.83 -25.67
CA LYS A 523 27.92 -2.26 -24.65
C LYS A 523 27.28 -3.36 -23.80
N GLU A 524 26.94 -4.50 -24.39
CA GLU A 524 26.42 -5.65 -23.66
C GLU A 524 27.51 -6.28 -22.77
N GLU A 525 28.73 -6.52 -23.29
CA GLU A 525 29.85 -7.03 -22.49
C GLU A 525 30.20 -6.09 -21.31
N VAL A 526 30.23 -4.78 -21.54
CA VAL A 526 30.45 -3.80 -20.47
C VAL A 526 29.29 -3.78 -19.47
N SER A 527 28.04 -3.95 -19.93
CA SER A 527 26.87 -4.01 -19.03
C SER A 527 26.84 -5.27 -18.15
N GLU A 528 27.24 -6.42 -18.69
CA GLU A 528 27.34 -7.68 -17.95
C GLU A 528 28.52 -7.66 -16.97
N GLU A 529 29.65 -7.04 -17.36
CA GLU A 529 30.79 -6.83 -16.45
C GLU A 529 30.45 -5.85 -15.33
N GLU A 530 29.75 -4.76 -15.61
CA GLU A 530 29.27 -3.78 -14.61
C GLU A 530 28.23 -4.40 -13.66
N GLU A 531 27.27 -5.19 -14.15
CA GLU A 531 26.34 -5.97 -13.31
C GLU A 531 27.09 -6.95 -12.39
N SER A 532 28.09 -7.66 -12.92
CA SER A 532 28.89 -8.60 -12.11
C SER A 532 29.72 -7.88 -11.04
N ALA A 533 30.24 -6.68 -11.35
CA ALA A 533 31.07 -5.87 -10.47
C ALA A 533 30.23 -5.21 -9.36
N ASP A 534 29.04 -4.70 -9.68
CA ASP A 534 28.12 -4.12 -8.68
C ASP A 534 27.55 -5.19 -7.75
N THR A 535 27.28 -6.39 -8.27
CA THR A 535 26.89 -7.57 -7.47
C THR A 535 28.00 -8.02 -6.52
N LYS A 536 29.27 -7.99 -6.96
CA LYS A 536 30.43 -8.25 -6.09
C LYS A 536 30.59 -7.19 -5.01
N ARG A 537 30.45 -5.90 -5.35
CA ARG A 537 30.50 -4.80 -4.37
C ARG A 537 29.42 -4.93 -3.31
N ARG A 538 28.17 -5.27 -3.69
CA ARG A 538 27.10 -5.51 -2.72
C ARG A 538 27.37 -6.71 -1.80
N LYS A 539 27.99 -7.78 -2.31
CA LYS A 539 28.43 -8.92 -1.49
C LYS A 539 29.58 -8.55 -0.53
N GLU A 540 30.51 -7.70 -0.95
CA GLU A 540 31.58 -7.17 -0.09
C GLU A 540 31.06 -6.23 1.00
N TYR A 541 30.06 -5.39 0.70
CA TYR A 541 29.38 -4.56 1.71
C TYR A 541 28.61 -5.43 2.71
N ALA A 542 27.87 -6.44 2.26
CA ALA A 542 27.16 -7.37 3.14
C ALA A 542 28.10 -8.24 4.00
N GLN A 543 29.31 -8.55 3.53
CA GLN A 543 30.32 -9.26 4.31
C GLN A 543 31.08 -8.37 5.30
N ARG A 544 31.27 -7.07 4.99
CA ARG A 544 31.79 -6.09 5.95
C ARG A 544 30.82 -5.89 7.12
N ASP A 545 29.53 -5.80 6.84
CA ASP A 545 28.50 -5.64 7.88
C ASP A 545 28.35 -6.91 8.75
N ALA A 546 28.73 -8.09 8.26
CA ALA A 546 28.74 -9.34 9.02
C ALA A 546 30.06 -9.58 9.79
N GLY A 547 31.17 -8.99 9.35
CA GLY A 547 32.48 -9.13 10.00
C GLY A 547 32.67 -8.27 11.24
N GLU A 548 31.88 -7.20 11.41
CA GLU A 548 31.88 -6.38 12.63
C GLU A 548 31.10 -7.03 13.80
N GLU A 549 30.45 -8.19 13.60
CA GLU A 549 29.79 -8.97 14.66
C GLU A 549 30.70 -10.01 15.34
N GLU A 550 31.94 -10.25 14.88
CA GLU A 550 32.86 -11.22 15.51
C GLU A 550 33.95 -10.60 16.41
N ASP A 551 34.10 -9.27 16.46
CA ASP A 551 35.13 -8.59 17.27
C ASP A 551 34.57 -7.57 18.31
N LEU A 552 33.32 -7.73 18.76
CA LEU A 552 32.76 -6.99 19.91
C LEU A 552 31.99 -7.86 20.91
#